data_AF-A0A957TFK0-F1
#
_entry.id   AF-A0A957TFK0-F1
#
_cell.length_a   1.000
_cell.length_b   1.000
_cell.length_c   1.000
_cell.angle_alpha   90.00
_cell.angle_beta   90.00
_cell.angle_gamma   90.00
#
_symmetry.space_group_name_H-M   'P 1'
#
loop_
_entity.id
_entity.type
_entity.pdbx_description
1 polymer ?
#
loop_
_entity_poly.entity_id
_entity_poly.type
_entity_poly.pdbx_seq_one_letter_code
_entity_poly.pdbx_strand_id
1 'polypeptide(L)'
;MKHKKLIWLPIGLLFIFACNLPSSTPTQADADSIFTQAALTVTAAAQQNQAASPTATTQQESSNTPVPTNTTAASNTQQTGATNTSVPCNRASFVSDVTIDDGTSITVNKAFTKTWKLKNVGSCTWTSGYSVIFDSGDKMGGPDSQQLTNGTVLPGQTIDLSINLTAPSSTGTYKGNWKLKDPNGEVF
;
A
#
# COMPACT_ATOMS: atom_id res chain seq x y z
N MET A 1 85.46 -10.55 -17.10
CA MET A 1 85.01 -9.13 -17.16
C MET A 1 83.61 -9.15 -17.78
N LYS A 2 82.49 -8.72 -17.20
CA LYS A 2 82.15 -7.96 -16.00
C LYS A 2 80.93 -8.66 -15.36
N HIS A 3 80.98 -8.93 -14.07
CA HIS A 3 79.85 -9.44 -13.29
C HIS A 3 78.84 -8.31 -13.07
N LYS A 4 77.56 -8.54 -13.37
CA LYS A 4 76.47 -7.67 -12.88
C LYS A 4 75.69 -8.47 -11.84
N LYS A 5 75.85 -8.04 -10.59
CA LYS A 5 75.39 -8.69 -9.38
C LYS A 5 73.87 -8.62 -9.27
N LEU A 6 73.25 -9.79 -9.15
CA LEU A 6 71.91 -10.03 -8.66
C LEU A 6 71.96 -9.88 -7.13
N ILE A 7 71.20 -8.94 -6.55
CA ILE A 7 71.05 -8.81 -5.10
C ILE A 7 69.61 -9.18 -4.75
N TRP A 8 69.48 -10.36 -4.17
CA TRP A 8 68.30 -10.90 -3.48
C TRP A 8 68.83 -11.54 -2.21
N LEU A 9 68.37 -11.13 -1.01
CA LEU A 9 68.30 -11.90 0.25
C LEU A 9 67.70 -11.02 1.38
N PRO A 10 67.21 -11.60 2.50
CA PRO A 10 65.84 -11.38 2.99
C PRO A 10 65.80 -11.19 4.54
N ILE A 11 64.63 -11.43 5.14
CA ILE A 11 64.40 -11.81 6.55
C ILE A 11 64.82 -10.79 7.63
N GLY A 12 63.80 -10.19 8.24
CA GLY A 12 63.89 -9.53 9.55
C GLY A 12 62.74 -9.98 10.44
N LEU A 13 62.85 -11.18 10.99
CA LEU A 13 62.01 -11.71 12.06
C LEU A 13 62.40 -10.99 13.37
N LEU A 14 61.52 -10.18 13.94
CA LEU A 14 61.69 -9.63 15.29
C LEU A 14 60.47 -10.01 16.15
N PHE A 15 60.61 -11.15 16.83
CA PHE A 15 59.85 -11.49 18.03
C PHE A 15 60.49 -10.77 19.22
N ILE A 16 59.71 -10.01 20.00
CA ILE A 16 59.99 -9.85 21.43
C ILE A 16 58.73 -9.45 22.22
N PHE A 17 58.35 -10.40 23.08
CA PHE A 17 57.84 -10.27 24.45
C PHE A 17 56.53 -9.56 24.76
N ALA A 18 55.60 -10.40 25.23
CA ALA A 18 54.41 -10.09 25.98
C ALA A 18 54.67 -9.31 27.27
N CYS A 19 53.79 -8.36 27.56
CA CYS A 19 53.48 -7.93 28.94
C CYS A 19 52.01 -8.25 29.23
N ASN A 20 51.80 -9.21 30.13
CA ASN A 20 50.59 -9.41 30.92
C ASN A 20 50.32 -8.17 31.78
N LEU A 21 49.14 -7.55 31.68
CA LEU A 21 48.54 -6.63 32.67
C LEU A 21 47.01 -6.51 32.38
N PRO A 22 46.17 -6.15 33.38
CA PRO A 22 44.91 -6.82 33.69
C PRO A 22 43.69 -6.44 32.85
N SER A 23 42.80 -7.43 32.74
CA SER A 23 41.43 -7.33 32.23
C SER A 23 40.65 -6.23 32.94
N SER A 24 40.09 -5.29 32.17
CA SER A 24 39.09 -4.33 32.63
C SER A 24 37.90 -4.39 31.69
N THR A 25 37.02 -5.35 31.96
CA THR A 25 35.66 -5.41 31.43
C THR A 25 34.87 -4.25 32.03
N PRO A 26 34.35 -3.28 31.26
CA PRO A 26 33.26 -2.45 31.76
C PRO A 26 31.97 -3.25 31.63
N THR A 27 31.52 -3.75 32.77
CA THR A 27 30.18 -4.30 32.99
C THR A 27 29.12 -3.25 32.63
N GLN A 28 28.11 -3.73 31.92
CA GLN A 28 26.81 -3.11 31.65
C GLN A 28 26.09 -2.72 32.95
N ALA A 29 25.72 -1.44 33.10
CA ALA A 29 24.47 -0.94 33.71
C ALA A 29 24.60 0.56 34.05
N ASP A 30 24.09 1.45 33.20
CA ASP A 30 23.50 2.73 33.66
C ASP A 30 22.69 3.35 32.52
N ALA A 31 21.46 2.88 32.36
CA ALA A 31 20.45 3.49 31.48
C ALA A 31 19.12 3.65 32.25
N ASP A 32 19.19 3.94 33.55
CA ASP A 32 18.00 4.07 34.42
C ASP A 32 18.18 5.08 35.56
N SER A 33 18.81 6.23 35.28
CA SER A 33 19.01 7.30 36.27
C SER A 33 18.51 8.68 35.82
N ILE A 34 17.32 8.74 35.17
CA ILE A 34 16.58 10.00 35.00
C ILE A 34 15.08 9.82 35.28
N PHE A 35 14.74 9.51 36.53
CA PHE A 35 13.46 9.86 37.13
C PHE A 35 13.76 10.67 38.39
N THR A 36 13.04 11.80 38.64
CA THR A 36 12.57 12.28 39.97
C THR A 36 12.28 13.81 39.97
N GLN A 37 10.97 14.11 39.88
CA GLN A 37 10.15 15.22 40.44
C GLN A 37 10.10 16.62 39.83
N ALA A 38 8.88 17.00 39.44
CA ALA A 38 8.08 17.92 40.26
C ALA A 38 6.58 17.62 40.10
N ALA A 39 5.92 17.34 41.21
CA ALA A 39 4.49 17.11 41.32
C ALA A 39 3.80 18.36 41.91
N LEU A 40 2.59 18.64 41.41
CA LEU A 40 1.43 19.24 42.10
C LEU A 40 1.45 20.73 42.52
N THR A 41 0.53 21.50 41.93
CA THR A 41 -0.10 22.69 42.52
C THR A 41 -1.54 22.78 41.96
N VAL A 42 -2.53 22.11 42.55
CA VAL A 42 -3.49 22.55 43.60
C VAL A 42 -4.51 23.61 43.15
N THR A 43 -5.70 23.10 42.75
CA THR A 43 -7.11 23.56 42.97
C THR A 43 -7.50 25.05 42.97
N ALA A 44 -8.53 25.41 42.17
CA ALA A 44 -9.91 25.72 42.62
C ALA A 44 -10.62 26.85 41.84
N ALA A 45 -11.72 26.52 41.15
CA ALA A 45 -12.98 27.29 41.00
C ALA A 45 -13.98 26.38 40.24
N ALA A 46 -14.82 25.56 40.90
CA ALA A 46 -16.16 25.91 41.40
C ALA A 46 -16.98 26.66 40.33
N GLN A 47 -17.79 25.95 39.53
CA GLN A 47 -19.22 25.65 39.76
C GLN A 47 -20.18 26.70 39.16
N GLN A 48 -21.27 26.18 38.58
CA GLN A 48 -22.51 26.85 38.12
C GLN A 48 -22.47 27.40 36.68
N ASN A 49 -23.31 26.97 35.72
CA ASN A 49 -24.75 26.76 35.83
C ASN A 49 -25.30 25.68 34.87
N GLN A 50 -26.27 24.92 35.40
CA GLN A 50 -27.34 24.24 34.64
C GLN A 50 -28.25 25.28 33.99
N ALA A 51 -28.79 24.98 32.81
CA ALA A 51 -30.09 25.48 32.39
C ALA A 51 -30.85 24.36 31.67
N ALA A 52 -32.10 24.21 32.09
CA ALA A 52 -32.99 23.10 31.84
C ALA A 52 -33.54 23.02 30.41
N SER A 53 -33.94 21.80 30.02
CA SER A 53 -35.00 21.53 29.03
C SER A 53 -36.36 21.75 29.73
N PRO A 54 -37.39 22.31 29.07
CA PRO A 54 -38.34 21.50 28.29
C PRO A 54 -38.80 22.23 27.00
N THR A 55 -39.36 21.54 26.00
CA THR A 55 -40.81 21.56 25.78
C THR A 55 -41.18 20.49 24.75
N ALA A 56 -42.00 19.54 25.18
CA ALA A 56 -42.87 18.77 24.32
C ALA A 56 -44.05 19.67 23.92
N THR A 57 -44.39 19.70 22.63
CA THR A 57 -45.67 20.23 22.16
C THR A 57 -46.36 19.15 21.36
N THR A 58 -47.38 18.55 21.97
CA THR A 58 -48.44 17.83 21.27
C THR A 58 -49.63 18.78 21.20
N GLN A 59 -50.12 19.11 20.01
CA GLN A 59 -51.53 18.91 19.63
C GLN A 59 -51.78 19.21 18.14
N GLN A 60 -52.53 18.27 17.58
CA GLN A 60 -53.12 18.08 16.27
C GLN A 60 -54.10 19.19 15.83
N GLU A 61 -54.07 19.56 14.55
CA GLU A 61 -55.28 19.93 13.81
C GLU A 61 -55.28 19.27 12.42
N SER A 62 -56.34 18.52 12.16
CA SER A 62 -56.63 17.84 10.91
C SER A 62 -57.07 18.85 9.86
N SER A 63 -56.51 18.77 8.65
CA SER A 63 -57.18 19.28 7.45
C SER A 63 -57.20 18.17 6.41
N ASN A 64 -58.29 17.41 6.41
CA ASN A 64 -58.64 16.51 5.32
C ASN A 64 -59.26 17.35 4.21
N THR A 65 -58.49 17.70 3.19
CA THR A 65 -59.04 18.03 1.86
C THR A 65 -58.47 17.03 0.85
N PRO A 66 -59.28 16.10 0.31
CA PRO A 66 -58.84 15.26 -0.80
C PRO A 66 -58.76 16.14 -2.06
N VAL A 67 -57.55 16.48 -2.48
CA VAL A 67 -57.32 17.01 -3.83
C VAL A 67 -57.20 15.81 -4.77
N PRO A 68 -57.96 15.78 -5.89
CA PRO A 68 -58.04 14.63 -6.76
C PRO A 68 -56.69 14.26 -7.38
N THR A 69 -56.48 12.95 -7.41
CA THR A 69 -55.43 12.21 -8.09
C THR A 69 -55.31 12.64 -9.56
N ASN A 70 -54.29 13.43 -9.87
CA ASN A 70 -53.71 13.40 -11.21
C ASN A 70 -52.71 12.26 -11.27
N THR A 71 -53.22 11.10 -11.67
CA THR A 71 -52.45 9.97 -12.18
C THR A 71 -51.68 10.46 -13.40
N THR A 72 -50.45 10.93 -13.20
CA THR A 72 -49.51 11.07 -14.30
C THR A 72 -49.18 9.65 -14.74
N ALA A 73 -49.75 9.24 -15.88
CA ALA A 73 -49.47 7.97 -16.52
C ALA A 73 -47.95 7.76 -16.57
N ALA A 74 -47.51 6.60 -16.09
CA ALA A 74 -46.15 6.14 -16.31
C ALA A 74 -45.90 6.17 -17.82
N SER A 75 -45.08 7.13 -18.26
CA SER A 75 -44.54 7.14 -19.61
C SER A 75 -43.61 5.95 -19.70
N ASN A 76 -44.12 4.88 -20.30
CA ASN A 76 -43.36 3.70 -20.68
C ASN A 76 -42.34 4.13 -21.74
N THR A 77 -41.20 4.64 -21.32
CA THR A 77 -40.03 4.72 -22.19
C THR A 77 -39.64 3.28 -22.49
N GLN A 78 -40.02 2.79 -23.68
CA GLN A 78 -39.40 1.62 -24.29
C GLN A 78 -37.89 1.86 -24.31
N GLN A 79 -37.20 1.26 -23.35
CA GLN A 79 -35.76 1.13 -23.38
C GLN A 79 -35.44 0.27 -24.61
N THR A 80 -34.98 0.93 -25.68
CA THR A 80 -34.39 0.31 -26.86
C THR A 80 -33.50 -0.83 -26.40
N GLY A 81 -33.84 -2.06 -26.82
CA GLY A 81 -33.22 -3.28 -26.36
C GLY A 81 -31.70 -3.20 -26.45
N ALA A 82 -31.04 -3.16 -25.29
CA ALA A 82 -29.64 -3.47 -25.21
C ALA A 82 -29.50 -4.92 -25.66
N THR A 83 -28.77 -5.14 -26.75
CA THR A 83 -28.27 -6.46 -27.12
C THR A 83 -27.53 -7.00 -25.89
N ASN A 84 -28.06 -8.07 -25.27
CA ASN A 84 -27.44 -8.71 -24.11
C ASN A 84 -26.12 -9.37 -24.53
N THR A 85 -25.07 -8.57 -24.73
CA THR A 85 -23.71 -9.09 -24.91
C THR A 85 -23.31 -9.70 -23.58
N SER A 86 -23.07 -11.01 -23.58
CA SER A 86 -22.59 -11.73 -22.40
C SER A 86 -21.33 -11.07 -21.84
N VAL A 87 -21.36 -10.72 -20.54
CA VAL A 87 -20.20 -10.15 -19.84
C VAL A 87 -19.24 -11.28 -19.49
N PRO A 88 -17.96 -11.23 -19.93
CA PRO A 88 -16.97 -12.24 -19.57
C PRO A 88 -16.86 -12.41 -18.04
N CYS A 89 -16.61 -13.64 -17.59
CA CYS A 89 -16.41 -13.96 -16.18
C CYS A 89 -15.29 -13.10 -15.57
N ASN A 90 -14.09 -13.21 -16.13
CA ASN A 90 -12.91 -12.48 -15.69
C ASN A 90 -12.63 -11.31 -16.61
N ARG A 91 -12.77 -10.08 -16.09
CA ARG A 91 -12.45 -8.87 -16.83
C ARG A 91 -12.10 -7.73 -15.89
N ALA A 92 -10.93 -7.14 -16.08
CA ALA A 92 -10.50 -5.96 -15.35
C ALA A 92 -10.56 -4.70 -16.22
N SER A 93 -10.81 -3.56 -15.59
CA SER A 93 -10.57 -2.25 -16.18
C SER A 93 -9.56 -1.51 -15.34
N PHE A 94 -8.55 -0.94 -16.00
CA PHE A 94 -7.71 0.07 -15.38
C PHE A 94 -8.57 1.31 -15.05
N VAL A 95 -8.32 1.92 -13.89
CA VAL A 95 -8.98 3.16 -13.46
C VAL A 95 -7.98 4.30 -13.41
N SER A 96 -6.87 4.14 -12.66
CA SER A 96 -5.82 5.14 -12.56
C SER A 96 -4.54 4.57 -11.97
N ASP A 97 -3.44 5.29 -12.17
CA ASP A 97 -2.30 5.21 -11.27
C ASP A 97 -2.67 5.84 -9.93
N VAL A 98 -2.20 5.27 -8.83
CA VAL A 98 -2.47 5.76 -7.47
C VAL A 98 -1.21 6.39 -6.86
N THR A 99 -0.03 5.85 -7.15
CA THR A 99 1.23 6.33 -6.53
C THR A 99 2.20 6.98 -7.52
N ILE A 100 2.46 6.35 -8.66
CA ILE A 100 3.49 6.77 -9.62
C ILE A 100 2.85 6.83 -10.99
N ASP A 101 2.73 8.02 -11.57
CA ASP A 101 2.25 8.20 -12.94
C ASP A 101 3.29 7.69 -13.96
N ASP A 102 2.81 7.31 -15.14
CA ASP A 102 3.69 6.91 -16.23
C ASP A 102 4.64 8.05 -16.64
N GLY A 103 5.92 7.71 -16.86
CA GLY A 103 6.97 8.66 -17.20
C GLY A 103 7.62 9.38 -16.00
N THR A 104 7.22 9.06 -14.76
CA THR A 104 7.85 9.62 -13.56
C THR A 104 9.33 9.23 -13.45
N SER A 105 10.18 10.22 -13.18
CA SER A 105 11.62 10.01 -12.92
C SER A 105 11.85 9.48 -11.50
N ILE A 106 12.53 8.34 -11.39
CA ILE A 106 12.92 7.73 -10.10
C ILE A 106 14.44 7.59 -10.06
N THR A 107 15.05 7.97 -8.93
CA THR A 107 16.50 7.83 -8.72
C THR A 107 16.92 6.35 -8.80
N VAL A 108 18.03 6.08 -9.48
CA VAL A 108 18.59 4.72 -9.62
C VAL A 108 18.75 4.01 -8.26
N ASN A 109 18.56 2.69 -8.27
CA ASN A 109 18.60 1.83 -7.08
C ASN A 109 17.59 2.18 -5.97
N LYS A 110 16.63 3.09 -6.21
CA LYS A 110 15.59 3.38 -5.21
C LYS A 110 14.45 2.38 -5.30
N ALA A 111 14.07 1.86 -4.13
CA ALA A 111 12.83 1.12 -3.97
C ALA A 111 11.63 2.09 -4.08
N PHE A 112 10.56 1.61 -4.69
CA PHE A 112 9.30 2.32 -4.80
C PHE A 112 8.13 1.33 -4.92
N THR A 113 6.93 1.80 -4.64
CA THR A 113 5.70 0.99 -4.76
C THR A 113 4.83 1.58 -5.86
N LYS A 114 4.60 0.82 -6.93
CA LYS A 114 3.63 1.17 -7.97
C LYS A 114 2.28 0.60 -7.54
N THR A 115 1.28 1.47 -7.46
CA THR A 115 -0.10 1.10 -7.12
C THR A 115 -1.02 1.51 -8.25
N TRP A 116 -1.80 0.56 -8.76
CA TRP A 116 -2.85 0.81 -9.73
C TRP A 116 -4.22 0.61 -9.09
N LYS A 117 -5.18 1.47 -9.43
CA LYS A 117 -6.59 1.24 -9.14
C LYS A 117 -7.21 0.45 -10.28
N LEU A 118 -7.76 -0.72 -9.96
CA LEU A 118 -8.41 -1.61 -10.91
C LEU A 118 -9.88 -1.78 -10.52
N LYS A 119 -10.75 -1.94 -11.52
CA LYS A 119 -12.17 -2.28 -11.34
C LYS A 119 -12.46 -3.67 -11.88
N ASN A 120 -13.17 -4.48 -11.10
CA ASN A 120 -13.76 -5.72 -11.61
C ASN A 120 -14.97 -5.34 -12.49
N VAL A 121 -14.83 -5.53 -13.80
CA VAL A 121 -15.89 -5.29 -14.79
C VAL A 121 -16.36 -6.60 -15.44
N GLY A 122 -15.97 -7.73 -14.86
CA GLY A 122 -16.45 -9.05 -15.22
C GLY A 122 -17.70 -9.45 -14.43
N SER A 123 -18.18 -10.66 -14.66
CA SER A 123 -19.31 -11.24 -13.93
C SER A 123 -18.91 -12.12 -12.74
N CYS A 124 -17.64 -12.51 -12.64
CA CYS A 124 -17.13 -13.35 -11.55
C CYS A 124 -16.52 -12.54 -10.41
N THR A 125 -16.73 -13.01 -9.19
CA THR A 125 -16.07 -12.46 -8.00
C THR A 125 -14.61 -12.90 -7.96
N TRP A 126 -13.69 -11.94 -7.82
CA TRP A 126 -12.29 -12.26 -7.56
C TRP A 126 -12.10 -12.59 -6.08
N THR A 127 -11.40 -13.67 -5.80
CA THR A 127 -11.07 -14.16 -4.45
C THR A 127 -9.56 -14.27 -4.29
N SER A 128 -9.11 -14.82 -3.16
CA SER A 128 -7.70 -15.10 -2.88
C SER A 128 -7.01 -16.05 -3.87
N GLY A 129 -7.76 -16.77 -4.71
CA GLY A 129 -7.19 -17.62 -5.77
C GLY A 129 -6.67 -16.85 -6.99
N TYR A 130 -7.00 -15.57 -7.12
CA TYR A 130 -6.57 -14.73 -8.24
C TYR A 130 -5.20 -14.13 -7.95
N SER A 131 -4.39 -13.95 -9.00
CA SER A 131 -3.07 -13.35 -8.89
C SER A 131 -2.83 -12.29 -9.95
N VAL A 132 -1.94 -11.36 -9.66
CA VAL A 132 -1.25 -10.58 -10.68
C VAL A 132 0.06 -11.29 -11.02
N ILE A 133 0.42 -11.33 -12.29
CA ILE A 133 1.64 -11.96 -12.80
C ILE A 133 2.45 -10.96 -13.61
N PHE A 134 3.77 -11.09 -13.54
CA PHE A 134 4.65 -10.39 -14.47
C PHE A 134 4.49 -10.99 -15.86
N ASP A 135 4.22 -10.16 -16.86
CA ASP A 135 3.99 -10.60 -18.24
C ASP A 135 5.23 -10.35 -19.11
N SER A 136 5.77 -9.13 -19.11
CA SER A 136 6.86 -8.74 -20.01
C SER A 136 7.56 -7.45 -19.61
N GLY A 137 8.72 -7.17 -20.21
CA GLY A 137 9.50 -5.94 -20.02
C GLY A 137 10.49 -6.01 -18.87
N ASP A 138 10.63 -4.90 -18.14
CA ASP A 138 11.54 -4.77 -17.01
C ASP A 138 10.82 -5.07 -15.69
N LYS A 139 11.14 -6.21 -15.08
CA LYS A 139 10.51 -6.62 -13.80
C LYS A 139 10.88 -5.72 -12.64
N MET A 140 12.02 -5.00 -12.71
CA MET A 140 12.49 -4.07 -11.68
C MET A 140 12.49 -4.68 -10.26
N GLY A 141 12.85 -5.96 -10.13
CA GLY A 141 12.86 -6.67 -8.85
C GLY A 141 11.46 -7.04 -8.29
N GLY A 142 10.38 -6.79 -9.04
CA GLY A 142 9.05 -7.26 -8.68
C GLY A 142 8.92 -8.79 -8.68
N PRO A 143 7.84 -9.34 -8.09
CA PRO A 143 7.61 -10.78 -8.04
C PRO A 143 7.25 -11.41 -9.41
N ASP A 144 7.36 -12.72 -9.57
CA ASP A 144 6.78 -13.40 -10.74
C ASP A 144 5.25 -13.41 -10.69
N SER A 145 4.71 -13.56 -9.48
CA SER A 145 3.29 -13.62 -9.20
C SER A 145 3.03 -13.15 -7.77
N GLN A 146 1.93 -12.44 -7.56
CA GLN A 146 1.45 -12.01 -6.24
C GLN A 146 -0.06 -12.22 -6.17
N GLN A 147 -0.56 -12.65 -5.01
CA GLN A 147 -1.99 -12.73 -4.77
C GLN A 147 -2.66 -11.37 -4.99
N LEU A 148 -3.79 -11.35 -5.70
CA LEU A 148 -4.48 -10.12 -6.09
C LEU A 148 -5.20 -9.46 -4.90
N THR A 149 -5.80 -10.26 -4.03
CA THR A 149 -6.55 -9.80 -2.86
C THR A 149 -6.55 -10.86 -1.76
N ASN A 150 -6.58 -10.41 -0.50
CA ASN A 150 -6.78 -11.31 0.65
C ASN A 150 -8.28 -11.53 0.96
N GLY A 151 -9.16 -10.80 0.28
CA GLY A 151 -10.61 -10.83 0.48
C GLY A 151 -11.35 -11.21 -0.80
N THR A 152 -12.45 -10.49 -1.06
CA THR A 152 -13.24 -10.66 -2.28
C THR A 152 -13.46 -9.33 -2.98
N VAL A 153 -13.50 -9.36 -4.30
CA VAL A 153 -13.78 -8.20 -5.16
C VAL A 153 -14.96 -8.55 -6.05
N LEU A 154 -16.15 -8.08 -5.65
CA LEU A 154 -17.37 -8.31 -6.39
C LEU A 154 -17.35 -7.59 -7.75
N PRO A 155 -18.13 -8.06 -8.74
CA PRO A 155 -18.41 -7.28 -9.95
C PRO A 155 -18.79 -5.83 -9.64
N GLY A 156 -18.16 -4.89 -10.33
CA GLY A 156 -18.34 -3.45 -10.13
C GLY A 156 -17.47 -2.82 -9.03
N GLN A 157 -16.81 -3.60 -8.17
CA GLN A 157 -15.93 -3.08 -7.12
C GLN A 157 -14.54 -2.74 -7.64
N THR A 158 -13.84 -1.88 -6.90
CA THR A 158 -12.45 -1.48 -7.18
C THR A 158 -11.48 -1.98 -6.12
N ILE A 159 -10.24 -2.22 -6.52
CA ILE A 159 -9.10 -2.50 -5.65
C ILE A 159 -7.88 -1.68 -6.03
N ASP A 160 -7.03 -1.42 -5.04
CA ASP A 160 -5.72 -0.85 -5.24
C ASP A 160 -4.68 -1.99 -5.19
N LEU A 161 -4.08 -2.28 -6.34
CA LEU A 161 -3.06 -3.32 -6.49
C LEU A 161 -1.67 -2.69 -6.42
N SER A 162 -0.89 -3.08 -5.41
CA SER A 162 0.46 -2.57 -5.17
C SER A 162 1.54 -3.62 -5.46
N ILE A 163 2.59 -3.20 -6.18
CA ILE A 163 3.81 -3.97 -6.42
C ILE A 163 5.02 -3.16 -5.97
N ASN A 164 5.87 -3.79 -5.15
CA ASN A 164 7.15 -3.23 -4.76
C ASN A 164 8.20 -3.49 -5.85
N LEU A 165 8.88 -2.42 -6.25
CA LEU A 165 9.84 -2.39 -7.34
C LEU A 165 11.10 -1.65 -6.89
N THR A 166 12.19 -1.81 -7.63
CA THR A 166 13.46 -1.11 -7.45
C THR A 166 13.94 -0.57 -8.79
N ALA A 167 14.17 0.74 -8.85
CA ALA A 167 14.68 1.40 -10.04
C ALA A 167 16.06 0.82 -10.44
N PRO A 168 16.29 0.50 -11.74
CA PRO A 168 17.53 -0.14 -12.15
C PRO A 168 18.82 0.64 -11.88
N SER A 169 19.91 -0.11 -12.03
CA SER A 169 21.33 0.28 -12.14
C SER A 169 21.64 1.60 -12.80
N SER A 170 21.13 1.67 -14.03
CA SER A 170 21.50 2.58 -15.08
C SER A 170 20.35 3.53 -15.39
N THR A 171 20.69 4.74 -15.81
CA THR A 171 19.70 5.68 -16.33
C THR A 171 19.06 5.13 -17.61
N GLY A 172 17.77 5.37 -17.78
CA GLY A 172 17.01 4.88 -18.92
C GLY A 172 15.50 4.92 -18.69
N THR A 173 14.74 4.58 -19.72
CA THR A 173 13.29 4.35 -19.61
C THR A 173 13.04 2.87 -19.44
N TYR A 174 12.32 2.51 -18.38
CA TYR A 174 12.01 1.12 -18.04
C TYR A 174 10.49 0.94 -17.96
N LYS A 175 10.02 -0.22 -18.38
CA LYS A 175 8.59 -0.55 -18.36
C LYS A 175 8.38 -2.03 -18.07
N GLY A 176 7.68 -2.33 -16.97
CA GLY A 176 7.21 -3.67 -16.65
C GLY A 176 5.70 -3.78 -16.88
N ASN A 177 5.28 -4.83 -17.60
CA ASN A 177 3.87 -5.12 -17.85
C ASN A 177 3.41 -6.27 -16.96
N TRP A 178 2.19 -6.14 -16.43
CA TRP A 178 1.58 -7.10 -15.53
C TRP A 178 0.18 -7.45 -16.02
N LYS A 179 -0.26 -8.69 -15.79
CA LYS A 179 -1.61 -9.18 -16.12
C LYS A 179 -2.25 -9.88 -14.94
N LEU A 180 -3.57 -10.04 -14.97
CA LEU A 180 -4.27 -10.83 -13.97
C LEU A 180 -4.38 -12.28 -14.44
N LYS A 181 -4.39 -13.20 -13.49
CA LYS A 181 -4.54 -14.63 -13.72
C LYS A 181 -5.56 -15.20 -12.76
N ASP A 182 -6.46 -16.02 -13.29
CA ASP A 182 -7.50 -16.67 -12.53
C ASP A 182 -6.98 -17.94 -11.80
N PRO A 183 -7.78 -18.56 -10.93
CA PRO A 183 -7.39 -19.78 -10.22
C PRO A 183 -7.14 -21.01 -11.12
N ASN A 184 -7.66 -21.00 -12.35
CA ASN A 184 -7.44 -22.08 -13.33
C ASN A 184 -6.16 -21.86 -14.15
N GLY A 185 -5.49 -20.72 -13.96
CA GLY A 185 -4.28 -20.34 -14.67
C GLY A 185 -4.53 -19.55 -15.96
N GLU A 186 -5.78 -19.18 -16.25
CA GLU A 186 -6.13 -18.36 -17.41
C GLU A 186 -5.79 -16.89 -17.15
N VAL A 187 -5.13 -16.26 -18.11
CA VAL A 187 -4.70 -14.85 -18.03
C VAL A 187 -5.75 -13.96 -18.67
N PHE A 188 -6.12 -12.86 -18.01
CA PHE A 188 -7.16 -11.93 -18.44
C PHE A 188 -6.84 -10.45 -18.15
#